data_AF-A0A452XD94-F1
#
_entry.id   AF-A0A452XD94-F1
#
_cell.length_a   1.000
_cell.length_b   1.000
_cell.length_c   1.000
_cell.angle_alpha   90.00
_cell.angle_beta   90.00
_cell.angle_gamma   90.00
#
_symmetry.space_group_name_H-M   'P 1'
#
loop_
_entity.id
_entity.type
_entity.pdbx_description
1 polymer ?
#
loop_
_entity_poly.entity_id
_entity_poly.type
_entity_poly.pdbx_seq_one_letter_code
_entity_poly.pdbx_strand_id
1 'polypeptide(L)' 'PLPHEFILNRDLLAQLYPSFAEGATPFFTLNWSKY' A
#
# COMPACT_ATOMS: atom_id res chain seq x y z
N PRO A 1 -12.78 -9.60 -1.45
CA PRO A 1 -11.62 -10.46 -1.10
C PRO A 1 -11.62 -10.78 0.39
N LEU A 2 -11.18 -11.97 0.77
CA LEU A 2 -10.95 -12.32 2.17
C LEU A 2 -9.80 -11.46 2.73
N PRO A 3 -9.78 -11.15 4.04
CA PRO A 3 -8.78 -10.24 4.62
C PRO A 3 -7.32 -10.61 4.32
N HIS A 4 -6.99 -11.90 4.24
CA HIS A 4 -5.65 -12.36 3.92
C HIS A 4 -5.26 -12.18 2.44
N GLU A 5 -6.23 -12.10 1.51
CA GLU A 5 -5.96 -11.89 0.08
C GLU A 5 -5.37 -10.50 -0.18
N PHE A 6 -5.68 -9.52 0.67
CA PHE A 6 -5.08 -8.17 0.60
C PHE A 6 -3.59 -8.17 0.99
N ILE A 7 -3.16 -9.10 1.83
CA ILE A 7 -1.74 -9.24 2.22
C ILE A 7 -0.96 -9.92 1.08
N LEU A 8 -1.57 -10.92 0.44
CA LEU A 8 -0.94 -11.68 -0.64
C LEU A 8 -0.94 -10.93 -1.98
N ASN A 9 -1.95 -10.09 -2.21
CA ASN A 9 -2.14 -9.39 -3.47
C ASN A 9 -2.11 -7.87 -3.26
N ARG A 10 -0.92 -7.29 -3.42
CA ARG A 10 -0.68 -5.85 -3.23
C ARG A 10 -1.46 -4.97 -4.22
N ASP A 11 -1.86 -5.52 -5.36
CA ASP A 11 -2.69 -4.80 -6.34
C ASP A 11 -4.11 -4.56 -5.81
N LEU A 12 -4.64 -5.44 -4.95
CA LEU A 12 -5.93 -5.22 -4.29
C LEU A 12 -5.87 -4.05 -3.30
N LEU A 13 -4.74 -3.89 -2.60
CA LEU A 13 -4.52 -2.74 -1.73
C LEU A 13 -4.30 -1.45 -2.54
N ALA A 14 -3.57 -1.51 -3.66
CA ALA A 14 -3.34 -0.35 -4.51
C ALA A 14 -4.63 0.19 -5.16
N GLN A 15 -5.62 -0.67 -5.42
CA GLN A 15 -6.94 -0.25 -5.91
C GLN A 15 -7.75 0.54 -4.86
N LEU A 16 -7.59 0.22 -3.58
CA LEU A 16 -8.29 0.88 -2.46
C LEU A 16 -7.52 2.12 -1.96
N TYR A 17 -6.20 2.00 -1.89
CA TYR A 17 -5.28 3.01 -1.38
C TYR A 17 -4.16 3.22 -2.40
N PRO A 18 -4.31 4.20 -3.32
CA PRO A 18 -3.33 4.45 -4.38
C PRO A 18 -1.92 4.70 -3.84
N SER A 19 -1.82 5.30 -2.65
CA SER A 19 -0.57 5.51 -1.92
C SER A 19 0.24 4.24 -1.64
N PHE A 20 -0.43 3.09 -1.50
CA PHE A 20 0.23 1.80 -1.29
C PHE A 20 0.95 1.27 -2.53
N ALA A 21 0.66 1.82 -3.72
CA ALA A 21 1.42 1.52 -4.92
C ALA A 21 2.90 1.93 -4.79
N GLU A 22 3.20 2.99 -4.01
CA GLU A 22 4.58 3.44 -3.73
C GLU A 22 5.33 2.50 -2.76
N GLY A 23 4.65 1.49 -2.21
CA GLY A 23 5.22 0.50 -1.29
C GLY A 23 5.71 1.13 0.00
N ALA A 24 6.87 0.69 0.50
CA ALA A 24 7.49 1.20 1.71
C ALA A 24 8.39 2.44 1.46
N THR A 25 8.47 2.94 0.22
CA THR A 25 9.37 4.05 -0.14
C THR A 25 9.08 5.34 0.64
N PRO A 26 7.81 5.77 0.80
CA PRO A 26 7.48 6.95 1.61
C PRO A 26 7.84 6.77 3.09
N PHE A 27 7.84 5.54 3.61
CA PHE A 27 8.23 5.24 4.98
C PHE A 27 9.72 5.51 5.22
N PHE A 28 10.59 5.03 4.32
CA PHE A 28 12.04 5.20 4.42
C PHE A 28 12.53 6.59 4.03
N THR A 29 11.76 7.34 3.25
CA THR A 29 12.06 8.74 2.89
C THR A 29 11.47 9.75 3.87
N LEU A 30 10.82 9.28 4.95
CA LEU A 30 10.10 10.11 5.94
C LEU A 30 9.02 11.01 5.32
N ASN A 31 8.54 10.69 4.11
CA ASN A 31 7.47 11.40 3.43
C ASN A 31 6.12 10.80 3.83
N TRP A 32 5.77 10.90 5.10
CA TRP A 32 4.55 10.29 5.64
C TRP A 32 3.26 10.99 5.20
N SER A 33 3.34 12.18 4.61
CA SER A 33 2.16 12.86 4.04
C SER A 33 1.56 12.13 2.84
N LYS A 34 2.25 11.12 2.30
CA LYS A 34 1.76 10.32 1.17
C LYS A 34 0.94 9.10 1.59
N TYR A 35 1.09 8.58 2.81
CA TYR A 35 0.27 7.47 3.31
C TYR A 35 -1.08 7.98 3.82
#